data_AF-A0AAC9U103-F1
#
_entry.id   AF-A0AAC9U103-F1
#
_cell.length_a   1.000
_cell.length_b   1.000
_cell.length_c   1.000
_cell.angle_alpha   90.00
_cell.angle_beta   90.00
_cell.angle_gamma   90.00
#
_symmetry.space_group_name_H-M   'P 1'
#
loop_
_entity.id
_entity.type
_entity.pdbx_description
1 polymer ?
#
loop_
_entity_poly.entity_id
_entity_poly.type
_entity_poly.pdbx_seq_one_letter_code
_entity_poly.pdbx_strand_id
1 'polypeptide(L)'
;MLMSAASISKQHFIIYAILVLFWFAFQLFSANALAFGWGFIPFVVSLPFVPFILVWLGVQFMRHYRYVRVGPNISEHLTHCICTSTLFCLFVYHFVY
;
A
#
# COMPACT_ATOMS: atom_id res chain seq x y z
N MET A 1 -9.26 4.60 -25.59
CA MET A 1 -8.30 5.63 -25.15
C MET A 1 -7.06 4.95 -24.62
N LEU A 2 -5.97 4.97 -25.38
CA LEU A 2 -4.66 4.44 -24.95
C LEU A 2 -4.05 5.45 -23.97
N MET A 3 -4.23 5.22 -22.66
CA MET A 3 -3.48 5.96 -21.65
C MET A 3 -2.00 5.60 -21.79
N SER A 4 -1.17 6.61 -22.04
CA SER A 4 0.28 6.49 -22.08
C SER A 4 0.81 5.84 -20.79
N ALA A 5 1.82 4.97 -20.90
CA ALA A 5 2.44 4.28 -19.76
C ALA A 5 2.91 5.25 -18.65
N ALA A 6 3.28 6.48 -19.03
CA ALA A 6 3.63 7.56 -18.09
C ALA A 6 2.44 8.07 -17.26
N SER A 7 1.23 8.05 -17.82
CA SER A 7 -0.01 8.40 -17.09
C SER A 7 -0.35 7.33 -16.05
N ILE A 8 -0.14 6.06 -16.38
CA ILE A 8 -0.40 4.94 -15.47
C ILE A 8 0.58 4.94 -14.30
N SER A 9 1.87 5.23 -14.53
CA SER A 9 2.87 5.31 -13.44
C SER A 9 2.52 6.40 -12.40
N LYS A 10 2.15 7.60 -12.86
CA LYS A 10 1.74 8.70 -11.96
C LYS A 10 0.51 8.36 -11.12
N GLN A 11 -0.42 7.54 -11.64
CA GLN A 11 -1.58 7.08 -10.87
C GLN A 11 -1.18 6.18 -9.71
N HIS A 12 -0.12 5.38 -9.84
CA HIS A 12 0.33 4.51 -8.74
C HIS A 12 0.83 5.33 -7.56
N PHE A 13 1.52 6.45 -7.79
CA PHE A 13 1.95 7.36 -6.72
C PHE A 13 0.76 7.96 -5.96
N ILE A 14 -0.33 8.31 -6.67
CA ILE A 14 -1.56 8.78 -6.04
C ILE A 14 -2.16 7.68 -5.17
N ILE A 15 -2.21 6.45 -5.67
CA ILE A 15 -2.68 5.29 -4.89
C ILE A 15 -1.81 5.08 -3.64
N TYR A 16 -0.48 5.17 -3.77
CA TYR A 16 0.42 5.04 -2.62
C TYR A 16 0.14 6.12 -1.56
N ALA A 17 -0.08 7.37 -1.96
CA ALA A 17 -0.44 8.44 -1.04
C ALA A 17 -1.78 8.18 -0.34
N ILE A 18 -2.79 7.71 -1.09
CA ILE A 18 -4.09 7.33 -0.53
C ILE A 18 -3.93 6.18 0.48
N LEU A 19 -3.09 5.19 0.18
CA LEU A 19 -2.82 4.07 1.08
C LEU A 19 -2.12 4.52 2.37
N VAL A 20 -1.21 5.48 2.31
CA VAL A 20 -0.59 6.08 3.52
C VAL A 20 -1.65 6.82 4.36
N LEU A 21 -2.50 7.63 3.72
CA LEU A 21 -3.56 8.36 4.42
C LEU A 21 -4.57 7.40 5.07
N PHE A 22 -4.96 6.36 4.34
CA PHE A 22 -5.82 5.30 4.85
C PHE A 22 -5.19 4.59 6.04
N TRP A 23 -3.91 4.20 5.94
CA TRP A 23 -3.18 3.57 7.03
C TRP A 23 -3.14 4.47 8.27
N PHE A 24 -2.86 5.77 8.12
CA PHE A 24 -2.81 6.71 9.23
C PHE A 24 -4.18 6.92 9.88
N ALA A 25 -5.23 7.10 9.08
CA ALA A 25 -6.59 7.23 9.59
C ALA A 25 -7.04 5.97 10.32
N PHE A 26 -6.67 4.80 9.81
CA PHE A 26 -7.00 3.52 10.40
C PHE A 26 -6.24 3.25 11.71
N GLN A 27 -4.97 3.65 11.79
CA GLN A 27 -4.19 3.66 13.04
C GLN A 27 -4.87 4.51 14.12
N LEU A 28 -5.25 5.74 13.77
CA LEU A 28 -5.90 6.65 14.70
C LEU A 28 -7.27 6.12 15.14
N PHE A 29 -8.04 5.56 14.20
CA PHE A 29 -9.32 4.92 14.50
C PHE A 29 -9.14 3.73 15.46
N SER A 30 -8.15 2.87 15.20
CA SER A 30 -7.86 1.69 16.04
C SER A 30 -7.45 2.08 17.46
N ALA A 31 -6.58 3.08 17.61
CA ALA A 31 -6.16 3.59 18.92
C ALA A 31 -7.34 4.15 19.72
N ASN A 32 -8.20 4.94 19.09
CA ASN A 32 -9.40 5.48 19.73
C ASN A 32 -10.42 4.38 20.04
N ALA A 33 -10.66 3.46 19.12
CA ALA A 33 -11.60 2.35 19.32
C ALA A 33 -11.19 1.49 20.52
N LEU A 34 -9.90 1.23 20.70
CA LEU A 34 -9.39 0.55 21.90
C LEU A 34 -9.74 1.33 23.19
N ALA A 35 -9.54 2.65 23.19
CA ALA A 35 -9.86 3.50 24.34
C ALA A 35 -11.37 3.52 24.68
N PHE A 36 -12.25 3.39 23.69
CA PHE A 36 -13.70 3.32 23.88
C PHE A 36 -14.23 1.90 24.15
N GLY A 37 -13.37 0.87 24.20
CA GLY A 37 -13.77 -0.54 24.38
C GLY A 37 -14.28 -1.23 23.10
N TRP A 38 -14.06 -0.61 21.95
CA TRP A 38 -14.52 -1.02 20.62
C TRP A 38 -13.42 -1.71 19.80
N GLY A 39 -12.38 -2.22 20.45
CA GLY A 39 -11.16 -2.77 19.80
C GLY A 39 -11.41 -3.87 18.77
N PHE A 40 -12.57 -4.53 18.78
CA PHE A 40 -12.96 -5.53 17.79
C PHE A 40 -13.43 -4.94 16.45
N ILE A 41 -14.01 -3.74 16.45
CA ILE A 41 -14.59 -3.11 15.25
C ILE A 41 -13.53 -2.78 14.18
N PRO A 42 -12.36 -2.21 14.51
CA PRO A 42 -11.29 -2.02 13.54
C PRO A 42 -10.87 -3.33 12.85
N PHE A 43 -10.80 -4.43 13.60
CA PHE A 43 -10.41 -5.74 13.08
C PHE A 43 -11.42 -6.28 12.06
N VAL A 44 -12.72 -6.21 12.37
CA VAL A 44 -13.78 -6.65 11.44
C VAL A 44 -13.79 -5.84 10.15
N VAL A 45 -13.64 -4.52 10.27
CA VAL A 45 -13.64 -3.63 9.10
C VAL A 45 -12.42 -3.89 8.22
N SER A 46 -11.27 -4.20 8.79
CA SER A 46 -10.01 -4.35 8.06
C SER A 46 -9.79 -5.72 7.40
N LEU A 47 -10.35 -6.80 7.97
CA LEU A 47 -10.23 -8.17 7.47
C LEU A 47 -10.45 -8.36 5.96
N PRO A 48 -11.47 -7.74 5.32
CA PRO A 48 -11.66 -7.91 3.88
C PRO A 48 -10.71 -7.05 3.02
N PHE A 49 -10.28 -5.88 3.51
CA PHE A 49 -9.53 -4.93 2.69
C PHE A 49 -8.02 -5.13 2.78
N VAL A 50 -7.51 -5.47 3.96
CA VAL A 50 -6.06 -5.52 4.21
C VAL A 50 -5.37 -6.64 3.44
N PRO A 51 -5.89 -7.89 3.42
CA PRO A 51 -5.27 -8.95 2.61
C PRO A 51 -5.25 -8.56 1.13
N PHE A 52 -6.30 -7.90 0.64
CA PHE A 52 -6.35 -7.43 -0.74
C PHE A 52 -5.30 -6.36 -1.02
N ILE A 53 -5.15 -5.37 -0.13
CA ILE A 53 -4.11 -4.33 -0.23
C ILE A 53 -2.71 -4.96 -0.21
N LEU A 54 -2.44 -5.89 0.70
CA LEU A 54 -1.14 -6.56 0.82
C LEU A 54 -0.80 -7.38 -0.43
N VAL A 55 -1.76 -8.15 -0.95
CA VAL A 55 -1.58 -8.89 -2.20
C VAL A 55 -1.33 -7.93 -3.36
N TRP A 56 -2.10 -6.85 -3.46
CA TRP A 56 -1.92 -5.85 -4.51
C TRP A 56 -0.54 -5.19 -4.44
N LEU A 57 -0.08 -4.78 -3.25
CA LEU A 57 1.26 -4.22 -3.03
C LEU A 57 2.36 -5.21 -3.46
N GLY A 58 2.22 -6.49 -3.10
CA GLY A 58 3.16 -7.55 -3.50
C GLY A 58 3.22 -7.75 -5.01
N VAL A 59 2.06 -7.75 -5.70
CA VAL A 59 2.00 -7.85 -7.17
C VAL A 59 2.66 -6.65 -7.84
N GLN A 60 2.41 -5.42 -7.35
CA GLN A 60 3.04 -4.22 -7.90
C GLN A 60 4.56 -4.22 -7.68
N PHE A 61 5.02 -4.65 -6.51
CA PHE A 61 6.45 -4.81 -6.23
C PHE A 61 7.10 -5.76 -7.23
N MET A 62 6.55 -6.96 -7.41
CA MET A 62 7.11 -7.96 -8.34
C MET A 62 7.12 -7.45 -9.79
N ARG A 63 6.07 -6.72 -10.19
CA ARG A 63 5.99 -6.10 -11.51
C ARG A 63 7.11 -5.09 -11.73
N HIS A 64 7.28 -4.14 -10.81
CA HIS A 64 8.33 -3.12 -10.93
C HIS A 64 9.74 -3.68 -10.77
N TYR A 65 9.93 -4.65 -9.87
CA TYR A 65 11.21 -5.34 -9.68
C TYR A 65 11.66 -6.05 -10.95
N ARG A 66 10.74 -6.65 -11.71
CA ARG A 66 11.06 -7.25 -13.01
C ARG A 66 11.57 -6.21 -14.02
N TYR A 67 11.00 -5.01 -14.04
CA TYR A 67 11.45 -3.94 -14.94
C TYR A 67 12.79 -3.33 -14.52
N VAL A 68 13.09 -3.25 -13.22
CA VAL A 68 14.43 -2.88 -12.71
C VAL A 68 15.51 -3.80 -13.27
N ARG A 69 15.21 -5.10 -13.44
CA ARG A 69 16.18 -6.11 -13.92
C ARG A 69 16.38 -6.10 -15.44
N VAL A 70 15.47 -5.50 -16.22
CA VAL A 70 15.36 -5.76 -17.68
C VAL A 70 15.52 -4.50 -18.56
N GLY A 71 15.41 -3.27 -18.07
CA GLY A 71 15.35 -2.13 -19.02
C GLY A 71 15.44 -0.70 -18.49
N PRO A 72 15.13 0.29 -19.37
CA PRO A 72 15.23 1.73 -19.09
C PRO A 72 14.27 2.20 -17.99
N ASN A 73 14.53 3.38 -17.41
CA ASN A 73 13.81 3.99 -16.27
C ASN A 73 13.94 3.23 -14.93
N ILE A 74 15.12 2.67 -14.66
CA ILE A 74 15.45 1.96 -13.41
C ILE A 74 15.09 2.78 -12.15
N SER A 75 15.41 4.08 -12.13
CA SER A 75 15.17 4.95 -10.97
C SER A 75 13.69 5.08 -10.60
N GLU A 76 12.81 5.16 -11.60
CA GLU A 76 11.37 5.24 -11.40
C GLU A 76 10.83 3.93 -10.81
N HIS A 77 11.17 2.79 -11.42
CA HIS A 77 10.75 1.48 -10.94
C HIS A 77 11.31 1.15 -9.55
N LEU A 78 12.55 1.58 -9.26
CA LEU A 78 13.15 1.41 -7.95
C LEU A 78 12.40 2.23 -6.88
N THR A 79 11.97 3.45 -7.22
CA THR A 79 11.10 4.27 -6.36
C THR A 79 9.77 3.54 -6.09
N HIS A 80 9.12 2.98 -7.10
CA HIS A 80 7.90 2.20 -6.88
C HIS A 80 8.12 0.97 -5.98
N CYS A 81 9.24 0.26 -6.15
CA CYS A 81 9.60 -0.86 -5.28
C CYS A 81 9.79 -0.43 -3.83
N ILE A 82 10.47 0.70 -3.59
CA ILE A 82 10.64 1.26 -2.24
C ILE A 82 9.27 1.63 -1.66
N CYS A 83 8.43 2.38 -2.39
CA CYS A 83 7.11 2.77 -1.91
C CYS A 83 6.22 1.56 -1.57
N THR A 84 6.17 0.57 -2.46
CA THR A 84 5.37 -0.65 -2.24
C THR A 84 5.88 -1.48 -1.07
N SER A 85 7.20 -1.64 -0.93
CA SER A 85 7.81 -2.32 0.21
C SER A 85 7.55 -1.60 1.54
N THR A 86 7.71 -0.27 1.58
CA THR A 86 7.45 0.51 2.79
C THR A 86 5.99 0.43 3.20
N LEU A 87 5.06 0.59 2.24
CA LEU A 87 3.63 0.44 2.51
C LEU A 87 3.29 -0.97 3.01
N PHE A 88 3.84 -2.00 2.38
CA PHE A 88 3.62 -3.38 2.80
C PHE A 88 4.06 -3.58 4.26
N CYS A 89 5.26 -3.12 4.61
CA CYS A 89 5.75 -3.18 5.99
C CYS A 89 4.86 -2.39 6.97
N LEU A 90 4.37 -1.21 6.60
CA LEU A 90 3.49 -0.41 7.44
C LEU A 90 2.16 -1.12 7.73
N PHE A 91 1.54 -1.71 6.71
CA PHE A 91 0.31 -2.48 6.90
C PHE A 91 0.58 -3.73 7.75
N VAL A 92 1.60 -4.52 7.42
CA VAL A 92 1.94 -5.72 8.21
C VAL A 92 2.23 -5.36 9.67
N TYR A 93 3.01 -4.30 9.92
CA TYR A 93 3.34 -3.85 11.27
C TYR A 93 2.07 -3.56 12.07
N HIS A 94 1.10 -2.82 11.51
CA HIS A 94 -0.13 -2.47 12.22
C HIS A 94 -1.03 -3.65 12.57
N PHE A 95 -0.98 -4.75 11.82
CA PHE A 95 -1.85 -5.91 12.03
C PHE A 95 -1.19 -7.05 12.81
N VAL A 96 0.13 -7.14 12.75
CA VAL A 96 0.90 -8.17 13.47
C VAL A 96 1.34 -7.68 14.85
N TYR A 97 1.59 -6.37 15.00
CA TYR A 97 2.10 -5.75 16.23
C TYR A 97 1.24 -4.56 16.67
#